data_AF-A0AAJ3DBS8-F1
#
_entry.id   AF-A0AAJ3DBS8-F1
#
_cell.length_a   1.000
_cell.length_b   1.000
_cell.length_c   1.000
_cell.angle_alpha   90.00
_cell.angle_beta   90.00
_cell.angle_gamma   90.00
#
_symmetry.space_group_name_H-M   'P 1'
#
loop_
_entity.id
_entity.type
_entity.pdbx_description
1 polymer ?
#
loop_
_entity_poly.entity_id
_entity_poly.type
_entity_poly.pdbx_seq_one_letter_code
_entity_poly.pdbx_strand_id
1 'polypeptide(L)'
;MLFLNIWRDTPLPSISLLTIAALIGIIGNSVVTFSKRVNMNREFFQLLDATSSYSSRHFLQTQAVIQITLNFVIYSWLVLIGVVLHKLTLSIDLIFIGGLVSILGLYFSAIGFVVAMKFSGKTLDTLSFPMTVVAGLMIVPFQSFPQQGVIKQLTLVEKFLPGYWFNEASQRIGLSQHFEMPLLLMMASVLATLLIVVSLLKGKDSKIKIRL
;
A
#
# COMPACT_ATOMS: atom_id res chain seq x y z
N MET A 1 -25.80 -8.72 -5.11
CA MET A 1 -25.75 -10.14 -5.53
C MET A 1 -24.71 -10.45 -6.60
N LEU A 2 -24.46 -9.57 -7.60
CA LEU A 2 -23.43 -9.81 -8.63
C LEU A 2 -21.98 -9.89 -8.09
N PHE A 3 -21.66 -9.10 -7.06
CA PHE A 3 -20.30 -9.06 -6.48
C PHE A 3 -19.89 -10.32 -5.71
N LEU A 4 -20.84 -11.15 -5.26
CA LEU A 4 -20.53 -12.41 -4.56
C LEU A 4 -20.44 -13.60 -5.52
N ASN A 5 -21.20 -13.58 -6.63
CA ASN A 5 -21.19 -14.68 -7.61
C ASN A 5 -19.89 -14.73 -8.43
N ILE A 6 -19.26 -13.59 -8.72
CA ILE A 6 -17.99 -13.56 -9.48
C ILE A 6 -16.86 -14.33 -8.75
N TRP A 7 -16.88 -14.32 -7.41
CA TRP A 7 -15.86 -14.97 -6.57
C TRP A 7 -16.23 -16.40 -6.15
N ARG A 8 -17.48 -16.83 -6.41
CA ARG A 8 -17.92 -18.20 -6.15
C ARG A 8 -17.49 -19.15 -7.27
N ASP A 9 -17.48 -18.66 -8.51
CA ASP A 9 -17.34 -19.49 -9.69
C ASP A 9 -15.92 -19.41 -10.33
N THR A 10 -15.03 -18.58 -9.78
CA THR A 10 -13.59 -18.61 -10.10
C THR A 10 -12.82 -19.15 -8.88
N PRO A 11 -12.21 -20.35 -8.94
CA PRO A 11 -11.34 -20.82 -7.88
C PRO A 11 -10.07 -19.99 -7.93
N LEU A 12 -10.13 -18.79 -7.36
CA LEU A 12 -8.93 -17.98 -7.19
C LEU A 12 -7.99 -18.76 -6.28
N PRO A 13 -6.71 -18.88 -6.68
CA PRO A 13 -5.71 -19.53 -5.86
C PRO A 13 -5.77 -18.96 -4.44
N SER A 14 -5.69 -19.80 -3.41
CA SER A 14 -5.77 -19.36 -2.01
C SER A 14 -4.75 -18.27 -1.66
N ILE A 15 -3.62 -18.26 -2.39
CA ILE A 15 -2.59 -17.22 -2.35
C ILE A 15 -3.13 -15.86 -2.83
N SER A 16 -3.90 -15.80 -3.91
CA SER A 16 -4.48 -14.54 -4.42
C SER A 16 -5.47 -13.92 -3.43
N LEU A 17 -6.29 -14.74 -2.77
CA LEU A 17 -7.21 -14.27 -1.72
C LEU A 17 -6.48 -13.76 -0.49
N LEU A 18 -5.42 -14.47 -0.05
CA LEU A 18 -4.54 -14.00 1.02
C LEU A 18 -3.94 -12.63 0.68
N THR A 19 -3.44 -12.48 -0.55
CA THR A 19 -2.85 -11.24 -1.03
C THR A 19 -3.83 -10.08 -1.00
N ILE A 20 -5.05 -10.27 -1.50
CA ILE A 20 -6.11 -9.26 -1.46
C ILE A 20 -6.45 -8.87 -0.01
N ALA A 21 -6.63 -9.85 0.88
CA ALA A 21 -6.93 -9.60 2.29
C ALA A 21 -5.79 -8.82 2.99
N ALA A 22 -4.54 -9.21 2.73
CA ALA A 22 -3.37 -8.52 3.27
C ALA A 22 -3.28 -7.08 2.78
N LEU A 23 -3.53 -6.84 1.48
CA LEU A 23 -3.54 -5.50 0.92
C LEU A 23 -4.63 -4.61 1.53
N ILE A 24 -5.85 -5.12 1.72
CA ILE A 24 -6.94 -4.35 2.35
C ILE A 24 -6.52 -3.88 3.75
N GLY A 25 -5.99 -4.80 4.57
CA GLY A 25 -5.54 -4.47 5.92
C GLY A 25 -4.37 -3.49 5.95
N ILE A 26 -3.40 -3.69 5.06
CA ILE A 26 -2.19 -2.86 4.99
C ILE A 26 -2.51 -1.47 4.43
N ILE A 27 -3.30 -1.34 3.36
CA ILE A 27 -3.69 -0.04 2.80
C ILE A 27 -4.41 0.82 3.83
N GLY A 28 -5.41 0.25 4.53
CA GLY A 28 -6.15 0.99 5.55
C GLY A 28 -5.24 1.52 6.65
N ASN A 29 -4.30 0.68 7.10
CA ASN A 29 -3.37 1.06 8.16
C ASN A 29 -2.27 2.02 7.67
N SER A 30 -1.61 1.71 6.56
CA SER A 30 -0.47 2.44 6.00
C SER A 30 -0.84 3.79 5.40
N VAL A 31 -2.03 3.93 4.78
CA VAL A 31 -2.45 5.23 4.24
C VAL A 31 -3.26 5.98 5.28
N VAL A 32 -4.42 5.47 5.67
CA VAL A 32 -5.42 6.25 6.42
C VAL A 32 -5.01 6.44 7.89
N THR A 33 -4.81 5.35 8.61
CA THR A 33 -4.46 5.41 10.04
C THR A 33 -3.13 6.12 10.25
N PHE A 34 -2.15 5.82 9.40
CA PHE A 34 -0.86 6.48 9.43
C PHE A 34 -0.95 7.98 9.16
N SER A 35 -1.69 8.40 8.12
CA SER A 35 -1.84 9.83 7.80
C SER A 35 -2.40 10.62 8.99
N LYS A 36 -3.43 10.08 9.65
CA LYS A 36 -4.02 10.70 10.83
C LYS A 36 -3.04 10.76 12.00
N ARG A 37 -2.32 9.65 12.26
CA ARG A 37 -1.31 9.59 13.33
C ARG A 37 -0.20 10.61 13.12
N VAL A 38 0.30 10.76 11.90
CA VAL A 38 1.31 11.77 11.58
C VAL A 38 0.74 13.18 11.76
N ASN A 39 -0.49 13.42 11.32
CA ASN A 39 -1.13 14.74 11.45
C ASN A 39 -1.37 15.14 12.91
N MET A 40 -1.91 14.24 13.74
CA MET A 40 -2.16 14.49 15.16
C MET A 40 -0.87 14.79 15.94
N ASN A 41 0.21 14.07 15.64
CA ASN A 41 1.46 14.27 16.37
C ASN A 41 2.33 15.40 15.79
N ARG A 42 1.94 16.01 14.66
CA ARG A 42 2.74 17.01 13.96
C ARG A 42 3.06 18.22 14.84
N GLU A 43 2.08 18.76 15.56
CA GLU A 43 2.29 19.92 16.44
C GLU A 43 3.23 19.58 17.60
N PHE A 44 3.06 18.40 18.20
CA PHE A 44 3.96 17.89 19.24
C PHE A 44 5.40 17.76 18.74
N PHE A 45 5.61 17.22 17.54
CA PHE A 45 6.95 17.07 16.97
C PHE A 45 7.57 18.40 16.54
N GLN A 46 6.78 19.37 16.08
CA GLN A 46 7.28 20.72 15.79
C GLN A 46 7.77 21.43 17.07
N LEU A 47 7.09 21.21 18.20
CA LEU A 47 7.52 21.71 19.51
C LEU A 47 8.75 20.95 20.01
N LEU A 48 8.84 19.64 19.78
CA LEU A 48 9.98 18.82 20.18
C LEU A 48 11.25 19.15 19.38
N ASP A 49 11.14 19.37 18.06
CA ASP A 49 12.25 19.80 17.19
C ASP A 49 12.75 21.22 17.55
N ALA A 50 11.87 22.08 18.08
CA ALA A 50 12.25 23.40 18.56
C ALA A 50 12.98 23.39 19.92
N THR A 51 12.83 22.32 20.71
CA THR A 51 13.28 22.28 22.12
C THR A 51 14.32 21.18 22.41
N SER A 52 14.49 20.22 21.51
CA SER A 52 15.35 19.03 21.68
C SER A 52 16.18 18.76 20.42
N SER A 53 17.20 17.89 20.49
CA SER A 53 17.97 17.42 19.32
C SER A 53 17.22 16.38 18.47
N TYR A 54 15.93 16.14 18.73
CA TYR A 54 15.13 15.12 18.06
C TYR A 54 14.70 15.60 16.67
N SER A 55 15.51 15.28 15.65
CA SER A 55 15.29 15.67 14.26
C SER A 55 14.07 14.98 13.63
N SER A 56 13.41 15.68 12.71
CA SER A 56 12.37 15.17 11.79
C SER A 56 12.76 13.86 11.07
N ARG A 57 14.06 13.58 10.85
CA ARG A 57 14.54 12.31 10.26
C ARG A 57 14.30 11.10 11.17
N HIS A 58 14.53 11.23 12.47
CA HIS A 58 14.32 10.14 13.43
C HIS A 58 12.84 9.81 13.60
N PHE A 59 11.97 10.81 13.48
CA PHE A 59 10.52 10.59 13.42
C PHE A 59 10.13 9.72 12.22
N LEU A 60 10.61 10.04 11.02
CA LEU A 60 10.34 9.25 9.81
C LEU A 60 10.86 7.81 9.91
N GLN A 61 12.07 7.62 10.44
CA GLN A 61 12.64 6.29 10.66
C GLN A 61 11.80 5.48 11.66
N THR A 62 11.41 6.09 12.78
CA THR A 62 10.57 5.43 13.79
C THR A 62 9.23 5.01 13.20
N GLN A 63 8.61 5.87 12.39
CA GLN A 63 7.35 5.56 11.72
C GLN A 63 7.50 4.45 10.67
N ALA A 64 8.58 4.43 9.90
CA ALA A 64 8.86 3.35 8.95
C ALA A 64 9.02 1.99 9.66
N VAL A 65 9.71 1.95 10.80
CA VAL A 65 9.84 0.73 11.63
C VAL A 65 8.48 0.26 12.12
N ILE A 66 7.66 1.17 12.69
CA ILE A 66 6.31 0.84 13.14
C ILE A 66 5.46 0.27 12.00
N GLN A 67 5.58 0.83 10.80
CA GLN A 67 4.83 0.36 9.64
C GLN A 67 5.27 -1.03 9.18
N ILE A 68 6.58 -1.30 9.15
CA ILE A 68 7.12 -2.63 8.82
C ILE A 68 6.62 -3.66 9.83
N THR A 69 6.69 -3.34 11.12
CA THR A 69 6.19 -4.23 12.18
C THR A 69 4.70 -4.52 12.01
N LEU A 70 3.88 -3.50 11.75
CA LEU A 70 2.44 -3.67 11.54
C LEU A 70 2.14 -4.52 10.30
N ASN A 71 2.81 -4.26 9.18
CA ASN A 71 2.60 -5.03 7.94
C ASN A 71 2.98 -6.49 8.15
N PHE A 72 4.08 -6.75 8.86
CA PHE A 72 4.52 -8.09 9.23
C PHE A 72 3.49 -8.81 10.12
N VAL A 73 2.96 -8.14 11.15
CA VAL A 73 1.96 -8.72 12.04
C VAL A 73 0.66 -9.05 11.30
N ILE A 74 0.14 -8.12 10.48
CA ILE A 74 -1.07 -8.34 9.68
C ILE A 74 -0.88 -9.55 8.75
N TYR A 75 0.23 -9.59 8.01
CA TYR A 75 0.48 -10.69 7.07
C TYR A 75 0.65 -12.03 7.78
N SER A 76 1.45 -12.07 8.86
CA SER A 76 1.69 -13.29 9.64
C SER A 76 0.40 -13.86 10.23
N TRP A 77 -0.49 -12.99 10.71
CA TRP A 77 -1.77 -13.40 11.26
C TRP A 77 -2.68 -14.02 10.18
N LEU A 78 -2.72 -13.43 8.98
CA LEU A 78 -3.50 -13.97 7.86
C LEU A 78 -2.96 -15.32 7.37
N VAL A 79 -1.64 -15.48 7.31
CA VAL A 79 -1.00 -16.77 6.99
C VAL A 79 -1.36 -17.82 8.03
N LEU A 80 -1.29 -17.49 9.32
CA LEU A 80 -1.64 -18.40 10.41
C LEU A 80 -3.10 -18.88 10.28
N ILE A 81 -4.04 -17.98 10.02
CA ILE A 81 -5.44 -18.34 9.79
C ILE A 81 -5.57 -19.28 8.57
N GLY A 82 -4.89 -18.97 7.47
CA GLY A 82 -4.92 -19.80 6.25
C GLY A 82 -4.39 -21.23 6.48
N VAL A 83 -3.33 -21.37 7.28
CA VAL A 83 -2.75 -22.66 7.67
C VAL A 83 -3.69 -23.44 8.60
N VAL A 84 -4.26 -22.79 9.62
CA VAL A 84 -5.21 -23.43 10.56
C VAL A 84 -6.46 -23.95 9.83
N LEU A 85 -6.94 -23.22 8.83
CA LEU A 85 -8.06 -23.63 7.99
C LEU A 85 -7.70 -24.71 6.96
N HIS A 86 -6.45 -25.19 6.94
CA HIS A 86 -5.92 -26.16 5.97
C HIS A 86 -6.12 -25.74 4.51
N LYS A 87 -6.18 -24.41 4.26
CA LYS A 87 -6.30 -23.83 2.91
C LYS A 87 -4.96 -23.36 2.35
N LEU A 88 -3.91 -23.38 3.17
CA LEU A 88 -2.60 -22.85 2.82
C LEU A 88 -1.49 -23.75 3.36
N THR A 89 -0.50 -24.06 2.51
CA THR A 89 0.73 -24.74 2.89
C THR A 89 1.86 -23.74 3.03
N LEU A 90 2.66 -23.82 4.09
CA LEU A 90 3.83 -22.96 4.25
C LEU A 90 4.85 -23.25 3.13
N SER A 91 5.03 -22.28 2.24
CA SER A 91 5.97 -22.33 1.12
C SER A 91 6.84 -21.06 1.08
N ILE A 92 7.96 -21.14 0.36
CA ILE A 92 8.85 -19.99 0.12
C ILE A 92 8.10 -18.86 -0.61
N ASP A 93 7.15 -19.22 -1.48
CA ASP A 93 6.32 -18.26 -2.22
C ASP A 93 5.52 -17.34 -1.29
N LEU A 94 5.02 -17.84 -0.16
CA LEU A 94 4.33 -17.02 0.84
C LEU A 94 5.26 -16.02 1.51
N ILE A 95 6.49 -16.44 1.80
CA ILE A 95 7.49 -15.54 2.38
C ILE A 95 7.82 -14.43 1.37
N PHE A 96 7.98 -14.79 0.09
CA PHE A 96 8.27 -13.83 -0.96
C PHE A 96 7.12 -12.84 -1.17
N ILE A 97 5.87 -13.32 -1.21
CA ILE A 97 4.68 -12.48 -1.29
C ILE A 97 4.57 -11.56 -0.07
N GLY A 98 4.84 -12.06 1.14
CA GLY A 98 4.88 -11.24 2.37
C GLY A 98 5.91 -10.11 2.28
N GLY A 99 7.06 -10.37 1.66
CA GLY A 99 8.07 -9.35 1.34
C GLY A 99 7.53 -8.27 0.39
N LEU A 100 6.92 -8.68 -0.72
CA LEU A 100 6.33 -7.75 -1.70
C LEU A 100 5.20 -6.90 -1.09
N VAL A 101 4.35 -7.53 -0.29
CA VAL A 101 3.27 -6.87 0.46
C VAL A 101 3.85 -5.82 1.42
N SER A 102 4.96 -6.12 2.09
CA SER A 102 5.63 -5.19 2.99
C SER A 102 6.20 -3.97 2.27
N ILE A 103 6.81 -4.17 1.09
CA ILE A 103 7.29 -3.08 0.21
C ILE A 103 6.12 -2.17 -0.19
N LEU A 104 4.99 -2.76 -0.59
CA LEU A 104 3.82 -1.99 -1.00
C LEU A 104 3.20 -1.22 0.18
N GLY A 105 3.20 -1.80 1.39
CA GLY A 105 2.76 -1.10 2.59
C GLY A 105 3.66 0.09 2.97
N LEU A 106 4.98 -0.03 2.78
CA LEU A 106 5.89 1.12 2.93
C LEU A 106 5.61 2.22 1.89
N TYR A 107 5.36 1.82 0.64
CA TYR A 107 4.95 2.74 -0.42
C TYR A 107 3.67 3.53 -0.04
N PHE A 108 2.65 2.83 0.45
CA PHE A 108 1.41 3.46 0.91
C PHE A 108 1.62 4.38 2.13
N SER A 109 2.53 4.02 3.03
CA SER A 109 2.92 4.88 4.16
C SER A 109 3.60 6.16 3.69
N ALA A 110 4.46 6.11 2.67
CA ALA A 110 5.05 7.31 2.09
C ALA A 110 3.99 8.25 1.48
N ILE A 111 2.98 7.70 0.80
CA ILE A 111 1.82 8.49 0.32
C ILE A 111 1.07 9.10 1.51
N GLY A 112 0.77 8.30 2.53
CA GLY A 112 0.09 8.76 3.73
C GLY A 112 0.84 9.89 4.45
N PHE A 113 2.17 9.82 4.48
CA PHE A 113 3.01 10.89 5.02
C PHE A 113 2.79 12.21 4.28
N VAL A 114 2.84 12.20 2.94
CA VAL A 114 2.67 13.41 2.13
C VAL A 114 1.28 14.01 2.30
N VAL A 115 0.25 13.15 2.34
CA VAL A 115 -1.12 13.55 2.59
C VAL A 115 -1.27 14.18 3.98
N ALA A 116 -0.68 13.59 5.02
CA ALA A 116 -0.68 14.13 6.38
C ALA A 116 -0.03 15.52 6.51
N MET A 117 1.01 15.77 5.70
CA MET A 117 1.71 17.05 5.68
C MET A 117 0.93 18.16 4.95
N LYS A 118 0.10 17.79 3.97
CA LYS A 118 -0.66 18.74 3.14
C LYS A 118 -2.03 19.10 3.69
N PHE A 119 -2.70 18.17 4.36
CA PHE A 119 -4.09 18.33 4.79
C PHE A 119 -4.21 18.47 6.31
N SER A 120 -5.27 19.15 6.76
CA SER A 120 -5.62 19.23 8.18
C SER A 120 -6.29 17.94 8.67
N GLY A 121 -6.29 17.68 9.98
CA GLY A 121 -6.91 16.48 10.56
C GLY A 121 -8.37 16.29 10.15
N LYS A 122 -9.17 17.36 10.18
CA LYS A 122 -10.58 17.34 9.73
C LYS A 122 -10.72 16.96 8.26
N THR A 123 -9.84 17.44 7.40
CA THR A 123 -9.83 17.08 5.97
C THR A 123 -9.41 15.62 5.78
N LEU A 124 -8.44 15.14 6.56
CA LEU A 124 -8.03 13.74 6.52
C LEU A 124 -9.15 12.79 6.94
N ASP A 125 -9.97 13.18 7.93
CA ASP A 125 -11.13 12.40 8.35
C ASP A 125 -12.14 12.24 7.20
N THR A 126 -12.44 13.33 6.48
CA THR A 126 -13.32 13.28 5.31
C THR A 126 -12.70 12.51 4.14
N LEU A 127 -11.39 12.67 3.89
CA LEU A 127 -10.68 12.01 2.79
C LEU A 127 -10.38 10.52 3.06
N SER A 128 -10.49 10.06 4.31
CA SER A 128 -10.17 8.69 4.70
C SER A 128 -10.93 7.64 3.87
N PHE A 129 -12.23 7.87 3.69
CA PHE A 129 -13.07 6.97 2.92
C PHE A 129 -12.72 7.00 1.42
N PRO A 130 -12.70 8.17 0.73
CA PRO A 130 -12.24 8.26 -0.66
C PRO A 130 -10.86 7.65 -0.89
N MET A 131 -9.90 7.89 0.01
CA MET A 131 -8.56 7.32 -0.09
C MET A 131 -8.57 5.80 -0.02
N THR A 132 -9.38 5.23 0.88
CA THR A 132 -9.54 3.77 0.98
C THR A 132 -10.18 3.19 -0.28
N VAL A 133 -11.18 3.89 -0.86
CA VAL A 133 -11.81 3.46 -2.11
C VAL A 133 -10.81 3.48 -3.27
N VAL A 134 -10.08 4.58 -3.45
CA VAL A 134 -9.07 4.72 -4.52
C VAL A 134 -7.95 3.70 -4.36
N ALA A 135 -7.45 3.50 -3.15
CA ALA A 135 -6.45 2.48 -2.89
C ALA A 135 -7.03 1.06 -3.03
N GLY A 136 -8.32 0.86 -2.72
CA GLY A 136 -9.06 -0.37 -2.96
C GLY A 136 -9.15 -0.75 -4.44
N LEU A 137 -9.24 0.24 -5.34
CA LEU A 137 -9.17 0.01 -6.79
C LEU A 137 -7.81 -0.53 -7.24
N MET A 138 -6.75 -0.39 -6.44
CA MET A 138 -5.43 -0.97 -6.72
C MET A 138 -5.29 -2.42 -6.22
N ILE A 139 -6.27 -2.93 -5.45
CA ILE A 139 -6.23 -4.27 -4.85
C ILE A 139 -6.74 -5.31 -5.85
N VAL A 140 -7.82 -4.99 -6.56
CA VAL A 140 -8.42 -5.87 -7.57
C VAL A 140 -8.13 -5.27 -8.94
N PRO A 141 -7.22 -5.85 -9.73
CA PRO A 141 -6.79 -5.20 -10.94
C PRO A 141 -7.87 -5.29 -12.02
N PHE A 142 -8.04 -4.21 -12.79
CA PHE A 142 -9.03 -4.13 -13.87
C PHE A 142 -8.75 -5.13 -15.00
N GLN A 143 -7.54 -5.69 -15.05
CA GLN A 143 -7.18 -6.77 -15.96
C GLN A 143 -7.97 -8.07 -15.74
N SER A 144 -8.45 -8.30 -14.51
CA SER A 144 -9.26 -9.47 -14.19
C SER A 144 -10.68 -9.38 -14.78
N PHE A 145 -11.06 -8.23 -15.32
CA PHE A 145 -12.35 -8.03 -15.98
C PHE A 145 -12.23 -8.11 -17.51
N PRO A 146 -13.35 -8.36 -18.23
CA PRO A 146 -13.36 -8.34 -19.69
C PRO A 146 -12.85 -7.00 -20.25
N GLN A 147 -11.82 -7.06 -21.09
CA GLN A 147 -11.12 -5.86 -21.60
C GLN A 147 -11.88 -5.16 -22.73
N GLN A 148 -12.99 -4.49 -22.38
CA GLN A 148 -13.86 -3.79 -23.34
C GLN A 148 -14.11 -2.34 -22.90
N GLY A 149 -14.14 -1.41 -23.87
CA GLY A 149 -14.49 0.00 -23.66
C GLY A 149 -13.69 0.69 -22.54
N VAL A 150 -14.41 1.15 -21.51
CA VAL A 150 -13.90 1.90 -20.36
C VAL A 150 -12.91 1.08 -19.51
N ILE A 151 -13.09 -0.24 -19.41
CA ILE A 151 -12.20 -1.11 -18.61
C ILE A 151 -10.79 -1.10 -19.19
N LYS A 152 -10.65 -1.15 -20.52
CA LYS A 152 -9.35 -1.08 -21.19
C LYS A 152 -8.62 0.24 -20.91
N GLN A 153 -9.37 1.34 -20.83
CA GLN A 153 -8.81 2.66 -20.50
C GLN A 153 -8.38 2.73 -19.03
N LEU A 154 -9.18 2.19 -18.11
CA LEU A 154 -8.84 2.10 -16.69
C LEU A 154 -7.59 1.25 -16.45
N THR A 155 -7.46 0.09 -17.12
CA THR A 155 -6.27 -0.76 -17.03
C THR A 155 -5.01 -0.03 -17.51
N LEU A 156 -5.10 0.85 -18.51
CA LEU A 156 -3.94 1.65 -18.96
C LEU A 156 -3.47 2.63 -17.88
N VAL A 157 -4.41 3.27 -17.18
CA VAL A 157 -4.08 4.17 -16.05
C VAL A 157 -3.54 3.37 -14.88
N GLU A 158 -4.12 2.20 -14.61
CA GLU A 158 -3.73 1.33 -13.50
C GLU A 158 -2.29 0.80 -13.64
N LYS A 159 -1.80 0.59 -14.87
CA LYS A 159 -0.41 0.19 -15.14
C LYS A 159 0.64 1.18 -14.63
N PHE A 160 0.26 2.43 -14.39
CA PHE A 160 1.15 3.42 -13.78
C PHE A 160 1.35 3.16 -12.27
N LEU A 161 0.44 2.41 -11.66
CA LEU A 161 0.40 2.16 -10.23
C LEU A 161 1.12 0.84 -9.93
N PRO A 162 1.88 0.78 -8.82
CA PRO A 162 2.62 -0.43 -8.48
C PRO A 162 1.71 -1.61 -8.09
N GLY A 163 0.46 -1.35 -7.69
CA GLY A 163 -0.53 -2.39 -7.37
C GLY A 163 -0.85 -3.32 -8.55
N TYR A 164 -0.83 -2.81 -9.78
CA TYR A 164 -1.06 -3.61 -10.99
C TYR A 164 0.04 -4.69 -11.16
N TRP A 165 1.30 -4.25 -11.16
CA TRP A 165 2.45 -5.12 -11.33
C TRP A 165 2.66 -6.07 -10.15
N PHE A 166 2.31 -5.65 -8.94
CA PHE A 166 2.28 -6.50 -7.76
C PHE A 166 1.29 -7.67 -7.92
N ASN A 167 0.07 -7.39 -8.40
CA ASN A 167 -0.92 -8.42 -8.62
C ASN A 167 -0.49 -9.42 -9.70
N GLU A 168 0.08 -8.92 -10.80
CA GLU A 168 0.65 -9.75 -11.86
C GLU A 168 1.80 -10.63 -11.33
N ALA A 169 2.74 -10.06 -10.56
CA ALA A 169 3.83 -10.81 -9.96
C ALA A 169 3.31 -11.89 -9.00
N SER A 170 2.37 -11.54 -8.12
CA SER A 170 1.78 -12.45 -7.13
C SER A 170 1.05 -13.62 -7.79
N GLN A 171 0.33 -13.38 -8.88
CA GLN A 171 -0.32 -14.43 -9.65
C GLN A 171 0.69 -15.37 -10.32
N ARG A 172 1.74 -14.82 -10.95
CA ARG A 172 2.79 -15.64 -11.58
C ARG A 172 3.57 -16.48 -10.58
N ILE A 173 3.84 -15.95 -9.38
CA ILE A 173 4.43 -16.72 -8.28
C ILE A 173 3.50 -17.87 -7.89
N GLY A 174 2.21 -17.60 -7.69
CA GLY A 174 1.23 -18.65 -7.37
C GLY A 174 1.04 -19.72 -8.46
N LEU A 175 1.41 -19.41 -9.70
CA LEU A 175 1.40 -20.33 -10.85
C LEU A 175 2.79 -20.90 -11.20
N SER A 176 3.82 -20.61 -10.39
CA SER A 176 5.21 -21.01 -10.64
C SER A 176 5.76 -20.59 -12.01
N GLN A 177 5.40 -19.39 -12.46
CA GLN A 177 5.82 -18.77 -13.72
C GLN A 177 6.89 -17.68 -13.51
N HIS A 178 7.59 -17.30 -14.59
CA HIS A 178 8.54 -16.19 -14.63
C HIS A 178 7.90 -14.86 -14.19
N PHE A 179 8.36 -14.32 -13.06
CA PHE A 179 7.83 -13.12 -12.39
C PHE A 179 8.83 -11.94 -12.34
N GLU A 180 10.02 -12.10 -12.92
CA GLU A 180 11.13 -11.14 -12.85
C GLU A 180 10.76 -9.81 -13.51
N MET A 181 10.10 -9.87 -14.67
CA MET A 181 9.69 -8.67 -15.40
C MET A 181 8.56 -7.89 -14.68
N PRO A 182 7.46 -8.52 -14.23
CA PRO A 182 6.48 -7.86 -13.37
C PRO A 182 7.10 -7.25 -12.10
N LEU A 183 8.05 -7.93 -11.46
CA LEU A 183 8.75 -7.42 -10.28
C LEU A 183 9.53 -6.13 -10.59
N LEU A 184 10.29 -6.12 -11.68
CA LEU A 184 11.06 -4.95 -12.10
C LEU A 184 10.14 -3.76 -12.41
N LEU A 185 9.01 -4.00 -13.08
CA LEU A 185 8.02 -2.97 -13.37
C LEU A 185 7.30 -2.46 -12.12
N MET A 186 7.08 -3.32 -11.12
CA MET A 186 6.60 -2.92 -9.80
C MET A 186 7.60 -1.97 -9.13
N MET A 187 8.88 -2.32 -9.10
CA MET A 187 9.91 -1.46 -8.50
C MET A 187 10.05 -0.13 -9.23
N ALA A 188 10.03 -0.14 -10.57
CA ALA A 188 10.09 1.07 -11.38
C ALA A 188 8.88 1.99 -11.15
N SER A 189 7.68 1.44 -11.07
CA SER A 189 6.45 2.21 -10.80
C SER A 189 6.41 2.75 -9.37
N VAL A 190 6.88 1.99 -8.36
CA VAL A 190 7.07 2.51 -6.99
C VAL A 190 7.98 3.73 -7.00
N LEU A 191 9.15 3.63 -7.64
CA LEU A 191 10.11 4.74 -7.71
C LEU A 191 9.52 5.95 -8.44
N ALA A 192 8.93 5.75 -9.61
CA ALA A 192 8.34 6.82 -10.42
C ALA A 192 7.23 7.56 -9.66
N THR A 193 6.32 6.81 -9.03
CA THR A 193 5.20 7.41 -8.28
C THR A 193 5.66 8.08 -7.00
N LEU A 194 6.64 7.53 -6.27
CA LEU A 194 7.22 8.19 -5.11
C LEU A 194 7.94 9.50 -5.48
N LEU A 195 8.65 9.54 -6.62
CA LEU A 195 9.28 10.77 -7.11
C LEU A 195 8.24 11.87 -7.38
N ILE A 196 7.09 11.53 -7.95
CA ILE A 196 5.97 12.47 -8.17
C ILE A 196 5.39 12.93 -6.83
N VAL A 197 5.18 12.00 -5.90
CA VAL A 197 4.64 12.30 -4.57
C VAL A 197 5.58 13.22 -3.77
N VAL A 198 6.89 13.02 -3.87
CA VAL A 198 7.90 13.88 -3.24
C VAL A 198 8.03 15.23 -3.95
N SER A 199 7.95 15.28 -5.29
CA SER A 199 8.01 16.57 -6.02
C SER A 199 6.80 17.46 -5.68
N LEU A 200 5.63 16.87 -5.42
CA LEU A 200 4.45 17.57 -4.93
C LEU A 200 4.67 18.24 -3.56
N LEU A 201 5.62 17.78 -2.73
CA LEU A 201 5.98 18.46 -1.49
C LEU A 201 6.81 19.74 -1.73
N LYS A 202 7.57 19.82 -2.84
CA LYS A 202 8.45 20.96 -3.15
C LYS A 202 7.70 22.15 -3.78
N GLY A 203 6.57 21.91 -4.45
CA GLY A 203 5.93 22.88 -5.35
C GLY A 203 4.98 23.92 -4.75
N LYS A 204 4.93 24.15 -3.43
CA LYS A 204 4.06 25.19 -2.84
C LYS A 204 4.77 25.94 -1.73
N ASP A 205 4.97 27.25 -1.92
CA ASP A 205 5.47 28.24 -0.97
C ASP A 205 4.98 28.01 0.47
N SER A 206 5.76 27.28 1.26
CA SER A 206 5.41 27.03 2.66
C SER A 206 6.66 27.12 3.50
N LYS A 207 6.59 28.05 4.45
CA LYS A 207 7.48 28.30 5.58
C LYS A 207 7.62 27.08 6.51
N ILE A 208 7.96 25.93 5.96
CA ILE A 208 8.34 24.73 6.71
C ILE A 208 9.69 24.36 6.16
N LYS A 209 10.73 24.92 6.79
CA LYS A 209 12.08 24.39 6.66
C LYS A 209 12.08 23.01 7.29
N ILE A 210 11.73 21.98 6.51
CA ILE A 210 12.19 20.63 6.82
C ILE A 210 13.70 20.68 6.58
N ARG A 211 14.47 20.90 7.64
CA ARG A 211 15.89 20.57 7.61
C ARG A 211 15.95 19.05 7.54
N LEU A 212 16.04 18.55 6.31
CA LEU A 212 16.55 17.22 6.03
C LEU A 212 17.99 17.23 6.51
#